data_AF-A0A3D2AP41-F1
#
_entry.id   AF-A0A3D2AP41-F1
#
_cell.length_a   1.000
_cell.length_b   1.000
_cell.length_c   1.000
_cell.angle_alpha   90.00
_cell.angle_beta   90.00
_cell.angle_gamma   90.00
#
_symmetry.space_group_name_H-M   'P 1'
#
loop_
_entity.id
_entity.type
_entity.pdbx_description
1 polymer ?
#
loop_
_entity_poly.entity_id
_entity_poly.type
_entity_poly.pdbx_seq_one_letter_code
_entity_poly.pdbx_strand_id
1 'polypeptide(L)'
;MDMAWVNEFASQWFEQIIGLVSQGSKRVFVAYLVAALVIACVWLVWRRGLSLATAIKLLLSPRLWWSRSSRADYQLLVVNQAVMLVLRPLILSKLTLATVLFYGLNDLFIRPLGSSSSLGDLSASTIAVLFTLTLFVVDDASRYYLHRLMHRWPVLWAFHRVHHTAQTLTPFTVLRTHPVEGVLFGLRSALVQGTLIAIFVFLFADKVSLVTVLGANVFTAIFNV
;
A
#
# COMPACT_ATOMS: atom_id res chain seq x y z
N MET A 1 -36.27 11.46 -4.82
CA MET A 1 -34.99 10.80 -5.17
C MET A 1 -34.59 9.96 -3.99
N ASP A 2 -34.34 8.67 -4.19
CA ASP A 2 -33.86 7.79 -3.14
C ASP A 2 -32.42 8.21 -2.75
N MET A 3 -32.19 8.43 -1.45
CA MET A 3 -30.90 8.81 -0.88
C MET A 3 -30.05 7.58 -0.50
N ALA A 4 -30.50 6.36 -0.80
CA ALA A 4 -29.79 5.12 -0.53
C ALA A 4 -28.34 5.14 -1.05
N TRP A 5 -28.11 5.65 -2.26
CA TRP A 5 -26.76 5.73 -2.85
C TRP A 5 -25.84 6.69 -2.07
N VAL A 6 -26.38 7.77 -1.48
CA VAL A 6 -25.59 8.71 -0.66
C VAL A 6 -25.16 8.04 0.64
N ASN A 7 -26.08 7.31 1.27
CA ASN A 7 -25.79 6.57 2.50
C ASN A 7 -24.76 5.45 2.24
N GLU A 8 -24.89 4.73 1.13
CA GLU A 8 -23.92 3.71 0.71
C GLU A 8 -22.55 4.30 0.38
N PHE A 9 -22.51 5.42 -0.36
CA PHE A 9 -21.25 6.10 -0.64
C PHE A 9 -20.57 6.57 0.65
N ALA A 10 -21.34 7.20 1.55
CA ALA A 10 -20.83 7.69 2.82
C ALA A 10 -20.32 6.55 3.72
N SER A 11 -21.01 5.41 3.77
CA SER A 11 -20.57 4.25 4.54
C SER A 11 -19.26 3.68 3.99
N GLN A 12 -19.17 3.44 2.68
CA GLN A 12 -17.96 2.93 2.03
C GLN A 12 -16.78 3.90 2.17
N TRP A 13 -17.03 5.21 2.06
CA TRP A 13 -16.00 6.23 2.23
C TRP A 13 -15.47 6.26 3.67
N PHE A 14 -16.36 6.16 4.66
CA PHE A 14 -15.98 6.10 6.07
C PHE A 14 -15.20 4.81 6.39
N GLU A 15 -15.64 3.67 5.85
CA GLU A 15 -14.92 2.40 5.96
C GLU A 15 -13.50 2.49 5.38
N GLN A 16 -13.31 3.16 4.23
CA GLN A 16 -11.98 3.38 3.67
C GLN A 16 -11.08 4.18 4.59
N ILE A 17 -11.61 5.26 5.20
CA ILE A 17 -10.86 6.10 6.14
C ILE A 17 -10.47 5.32 7.39
N ILE A 18 -11.42 4.59 8.01
CA ILE A 18 -11.13 3.73 9.16
C ILE A 18 -10.12 2.65 8.78
N GLY A 19 -10.27 2.07 7.59
CA GLY A 19 -9.37 1.04 7.05
C GLY A 19 -7.90 1.47 7.04
N LEU A 20 -7.61 2.77 6.87
CA LEU A 20 -6.24 3.28 6.90
C LEU A 20 -5.53 3.02 8.24
N VAL A 21 -6.25 3.08 9.35
CA VAL A 21 -5.70 2.94 10.70
C VAL A 21 -5.98 1.57 11.32
N SER A 22 -6.89 0.77 10.76
CA SER A 22 -7.25 -0.55 11.27
C SER A 22 -6.64 -1.73 10.52
N GLN A 23 -6.15 -1.54 9.29
CA GLN A 23 -5.59 -2.62 8.48
C GLN A 23 -4.06 -2.61 8.51
N GLY A 24 -3.44 -3.75 8.87
CA GLY A 24 -1.97 -3.87 8.88
C GLY A 24 -1.32 -3.66 7.51
N SER A 25 -2.06 -3.80 6.41
CA SER A 25 -1.56 -3.50 5.06
C SER A 25 -1.35 -2.00 4.79
N LYS A 26 -1.80 -1.11 5.70
CA LYS A 26 -1.72 0.34 5.55
C LYS A 26 -0.59 0.91 6.43
N ARG A 27 0.11 1.91 5.90
CA ARG A 27 1.28 2.51 6.58
C ARG A 27 0.94 3.24 7.88
N VAL A 28 -0.29 3.73 8.01
CA VAL A 28 -0.76 4.44 9.22
C VAL A 28 -1.59 3.54 10.14
N PHE A 29 -1.44 2.22 10.01
CA PHE A 29 -2.04 1.25 10.93
C PHE A 29 -1.65 1.56 12.37
N VAL A 30 -2.61 1.49 13.29
CA VAL A 30 -2.43 1.93 14.67
C VAL A 30 -1.26 1.24 15.38
N ALA A 31 -1.01 -0.05 15.11
CA ALA A 31 0.13 -0.74 15.73
C ALA A 31 1.47 -0.16 15.26
N TYR A 32 1.59 0.22 13.99
CA TYR A 32 2.79 0.88 13.46
C TYR A 32 2.95 2.29 14.04
N LEU A 33 1.85 3.02 14.21
CA LEU A 33 1.88 4.35 14.86
C LEU A 33 2.33 4.26 16.33
N VAL A 34 1.86 3.26 17.07
CA VAL A 34 2.28 3.00 18.45
C VAL A 34 3.76 2.60 18.50
N ALA A 35 4.20 1.70 17.62
CA ALA A 35 5.60 1.31 17.52
C ALA A 35 6.51 2.52 17.21
N ALA A 36 6.14 3.32 16.22
CA ALA A 36 6.86 4.54 15.86
C ALA A 36 6.92 5.55 17.01
N LEU A 37 5.82 5.72 17.77
CA LEU A 37 5.78 6.57 18.95
C LEU A 37 6.74 6.08 20.04
N VAL A 38 6.76 4.76 20.31
CA VAL A 38 7.68 4.14 21.28
C VAL A 38 9.13 4.35 20.85
N ILE A 39 9.46 4.05 19.60
CA ILE A 39 10.82 4.22 19.05
C ILE A 39 11.25 5.69 19.14
N ALA A 40 10.39 6.63 18.75
CA ALA A 40 10.67 8.06 18.82
C ALA A 40 10.86 8.53 20.27
N CYS A 41 10.03 8.09 21.21
CA CYS A 41 10.18 8.38 22.64
C CYS A 41 11.50 7.85 23.19
N VAL A 42 11.83 6.59 22.92
CA VAL A 42 13.10 5.95 23.36
C VAL A 42 14.29 6.74 22.82
N TRP A 43 14.26 7.12 21.54
CA TRP A 43 15.33 7.90 20.93
C TRP A 43 15.47 9.29 21.58
N LEU A 44 14.37 9.99 21.83
CA LEU A 44 14.39 11.31 22.48
C LEU A 44 14.90 11.24 23.93
N VAL A 45 14.50 10.22 24.68
CA VAL A 45 14.98 10.04 26.06
C VAL A 45 16.47 9.68 26.05
N TRP A 46 16.87 8.69 25.25
CA TRP A 46 18.23 8.16 25.28
C TRP A 46 19.26 9.08 24.60
N ARG A 47 18.95 9.63 23.43
CA ARG A 47 19.90 10.42 22.64
C ARG A 47 19.80 11.92 22.86
N ARG A 48 18.62 12.42 23.26
CA ARG A 48 18.43 13.86 23.53
C ARG A 48 18.33 14.17 25.03
N GLY A 49 18.37 13.17 25.91
CA GLY A 49 18.33 13.37 27.36
C GLY A 49 17.02 13.99 27.87
N LEU A 50 15.95 13.92 27.07
CA LEU A 50 14.66 14.48 27.46
C LEU A 50 13.98 13.58 28.50
N SER A 51 13.19 14.17 29.40
CA SER A 51 12.26 13.37 30.20
C SER A 51 11.18 12.77 29.31
N LEU A 52 10.66 11.58 29.69
CA LEU A 52 9.60 10.90 28.93
C LEU A 52 8.38 11.82 28.72
N ALA A 53 7.97 12.57 29.74
CA ALA A 53 6.87 13.53 29.65
C ALA A 53 7.13 14.62 28.60
N THR A 54 8.37 15.13 28.52
CA THR A 54 8.76 16.15 27.53
C THR A 54 8.78 15.57 26.11
N ALA A 55 9.32 14.36 25.95
CA ALA A 55 9.33 13.66 24.67
C ALA A 55 7.90 13.44 24.13
N ILE A 56 6.99 12.94 24.97
CA ILE A 56 5.58 12.74 24.60
C ILE A 56 4.91 14.08 24.26
N LYS A 57 5.12 15.13 25.08
CA LYS A 57 4.54 16.46 24.82
C LYS A 57 5.03 17.05 23.50
N LEU A 58 6.28 16.81 23.12
CA LEU A 58 6.84 17.24 21.84
C LEU A 58 6.20 16.50 20.66
N LEU A 59 6.19 15.16 20.72
CA LEU A 59 5.67 14.28 19.67
C LEU A 59 4.16 14.44 19.45
N LEU A 60 3.40 14.72 20.51
CA LEU A 60 1.96 14.94 20.46
C LEU A 60 1.57 16.42 20.52
N SER A 61 2.51 17.32 20.24
CA SER A 61 2.23 18.76 20.34
C SER A 61 1.14 19.20 19.34
N PRO A 62 0.15 20.01 19.75
CA PRO A 62 -0.87 20.53 18.83
C PRO A 62 -0.28 21.37 17.70
N ARG A 63 0.89 21.98 17.91
CA ARG A 63 1.63 22.71 16.87
C ARG A 63 2.06 21.81 15.71
N LEU A 64 2.35 20.54 15.98
CA LEU A 64 2.70 19.55 14.97
C LEU A 64 1.43 19.01 14.29
N TRP A 65 0.48 18.50 15.07
CA TRP A 65 -0.68 17.78 14.55
C TRP A 65 -1.74 18.70 13.90
N TRP A 66 -1.83 19.95 14.34
CA TRP A 66 -2.83 20.93 13.88
C TRP A 66 -2.22 22.09 13.08
N SER A 67 -0.98 21.96 12.64
CA SER A 67 -0.29 22.91 11.77
C SER A 67 -1.06 23.10 10.44
N ARG A 68 -0.80 24.21 9.72
CA ARG A 68 -1.36 24.40 8.37
C ARG A 68 -0.95 23.27 7.41
N SER A 69 0.28 22.78 7.53
CA SER A 69 0.80 21.67 6.72
C SER A 69 0.10 20.36 7.07
N SER A 70 -0.07 20.02 8.35
CA SER A 70 -0.72 18.76 8.76
C SER A 70 -2.21 18.73 8.41
N ARG A 71 -2.89 19.89 8.48
CA ARG A 71 -4.29 19.99 8.02
C ARG A 71 -4.46 19.67 6.54
N ALA A 72 -3.51 20.11 5.71
CA ALA A 72 -3.53 19.78 4.28
C ALA A 72 -3.33 18.27 4.05
N ASP A 73 -2.56 17.57 4.89
CA ASP A 73 -2.44 16.11 4.83
C ASP A 73 -3.79 15.42 5.04
N TYR A 74 -4.53 15.84 6.07
CA TYR A 74 -5.84 15.28 6.37
C TYR A 74 -6.88 15.62 5.30
N GLN A 75 -6.87 16.84 4.79
CA GLN A 75 -7.76 17.26 3.69
C GLN A 75 -7.52 16.43 2.44
N LEU A 76 -6.25 16.29 2.02
CA LEU A 76 -5.90 15.46 0.87
C LEU A 76 -6.23 13.99 1.11
N LEU A 77 -6.00 13.45 2.31
CA LEU A 77 -6.38 12.09 2.66
C LEU A 77 -7.88 11.87 2.46
N VAL A 78 -8.71 12.73 3.05
CA VAL A 78 -10.18 12.64 3.02
C VAL A 78 -10.72 12.76 1.59
N VAL A 79 -10.23 13.74 0.83
CA VAL A 79 -10.60 13.94 -0.58
C VAL A 79 -10.14 12.77 -1.44
N ASN A 80 -8.91 12.29 -1.25
CA ASN A 80 -8.37 11.19 -2.05
C ASN A 80 -9.14 9.89 -1.82
N GLN A 81 -9.59 9.58 -0.59
CA GLN A 81 -10.45 8.41 -0.37
C GLN A 81 -11.75 8.52 -1.18
N ALA A 82 -12.39 9.69 -1.18
CA ALA A 82 -13.62 9.90 -1.95
C ALA A 82 -13.37 9.77 -3.47
N VAL A 83 -12.34 10.43 -3.98
CA VAL A 83 -11.98 10.37 -5.41
C VAL A 83 -11.65 8.94 -5.82
N MET A 84 -10.84 8.23 -5.04
CA MET A 84 -10.45 6.86 -5.37
C MET A 84 -11.62 5.88 -5.25
N LEU A 85 -12.58 6.12 -4.35
CA LEU A 85 -13.81 5.33 -4.27
C LEU A 85 -14.64 5.48 -5.56
N VAL A 86 -14.81 6.71 -6.06
CA VAL A 86 -15.50 6.96 -7.33
C VAL A 86 -14.76 6.34 -8.51
N LEU A 87 -13.43 6.42 -8.54
CA LEU A 87 -12.62 5.90 -9.64
C LEU A 87 -12.45 4.37 -9.60
N ARG A 88 -12.74 3.71 -8.47
CA ARG A 88 -12.52 2.27 -8.26
C ARG A 88 -13.07 1.38 -9.39
N PRO A 89 -14.28 1.59 -9.93
CA PRO A 89 -14.81 0.76 -11.02
C PRO A 89 -14.06 0.94 -12.35
N LEU A 90 -13.40 2.08 -12.55
CA LEU A 90 -12.67 2.42 -13.78
C LEU A 90 -11.22 1.94 -13.75
N ILE A 91 -10.68 1.70 -12.55
CA ILE A 91 -9.30 1.26 -12.38
C ILE A 91 -9.25 -0.26 -12.56
N LEU A 92 -8.41 -0.70 -13.50
CA LEU A 92 -8.13 -2.11 -13.70
C LEU A 92 -7.73 -2.76 -12.37
N SER A 93 -8.51 -3.74 -11.92
CA SER A 93 -8.21 -4.44 -10.68
C SER A 93 -7.15 -5.52 -10.91
N LYS A 94 -6.31 -5.76 -9.89
CA LYS A 94 -5.32 -6.86 -9.93
C LYS A 94 -5.97 -8.22 -10.14
N LEU A 95 -7.19 -8.43 -9.62
CA LEU A 95 -7.93 -9.68 -9.78
C LEU A 95 -8.40 -9.83 -11.22
N THR A 96 -9.00 -8.80 -11.81
CA THR A 96 -9.41 -8.79 -13.22
C THR A 96 -8.25 -9.10 -14.14
N LEU A 97 -7.10 -8.40 -13.95
CA LEU A 97 -5.93 -8.67 -14.76
C LEU A 97 -5.40 -10.10 -14.55
N ALA A 98 -5.32 -10.55 -13.29
CA ALA A 98 -4.88 -11.91 -12.99
C ALA A 98 -5.74 -12.96 -13.69
N THR A 99 -7.06 -12.80 -13.64
CA THR A 99 -8.03 -13.69 -14.27
C THR A 99 -7.88 -13.71 -15.80
N VAL A 100 -7.82 -12.54 -16.44
CA VAL A 100 -7.65 -12.45 -17.91
C VAL A 100 -6.35 -13.10 -18.36
N LEU A 101 -5.24 -12.79 -17.68
CA LEU A 101 -3.93 -13.38 -18.01
C LEU A 101 -3.91 -14.89 -17.72
N PHE A 102 -4.52 -15.34 -16.63
CA PHE A 102 -4.61 -16.76 -16.31
C PHE A 102 -5.35 -17.54 -17.40
N TYR A 103 -6.53 -17.09 -17.82
CA TYR A 103 -7.26 -17.76 -18.90
C TYR A 103 -6.51 -17.71 -20.23
N GLY A 104 -5.96 -16.55 -20.60
CA GLY A 104 -5.15 -16.44 -21.82
C GLY A 104 -3.93 -17.36 -21.83
N LEU A 105 -3.27 -17.56 -20.68
CA LEU A 105 -2.18 -18.54 -20.55
C LEU A 105 -2.68 -19.98 -20.70
N ASN A 106 -3.88 -20.32 -20.22
CA ASN A 106 -4.46 -21.65 -20.41
C ASN A 106 -4.87 -21.92 -21.86
N ASP A 107 -5.30 -20.90 -22.60
CA ASP A 107 -5.64 -21.02 -24.02
C ASP A 107 -4.38 -21.25 -24.88
N LEU A 108 -3.25 -20.67 -24.48
CA LEU A 108 -1.98 -20.78 -25.20
C LEU A 108 -1.15 -22.00 -24.81
N PHE A 109 -1.31 -22.51 -23.59
CA PHE A 109 -0.45 -23.55 -23.01
C PHE A 109 -1.25 -24.59 -22.23
N ILE A 110 -0.94 -25.87 -22.45
CA ILE A 110 -1.54 -26.97 -21.69
C ILE A 110 -0.97 -26.97 -20.26
N ARG A 111 -1.86 -26.91 -19.27
CA ARG A 111 -1.49 -27.03 -17.86
C ARG A 111 -1.47 -28.47 -17.36
N PRO A 112 -0.70 -28.74 -16.30
CA PRO A 112 0.36 -27.90 -15.77
C PRO A 112 1.69 -28.17 -16.49
N LEU A 113 2.42 -27.13 -16.92
CA LEU A 113 3.86 -27.26 -17.25
C LEU A 113 4.68 -27.82 -16.04
N GLY A 114 4.08 -27.78 -14.84
CA GLY A 114 4.61 -28.31 -13.58
C GLY A 114 4.28 -29.77 -13.26
N SER A 115 3.32 -30.45 -13.92
CA SER A 115 2.87 -31.79 -13.48
C SER A 115 3.81 -32.93 -13.89
N SER A 116 4.73 -32.64 -14.81
CA SER A 116 5.72 -33.57 -15.34
C SER A 116 7.15 -33.05 -15.19
N SER A 117 7.34 -31.94 -14.49
CA SER A 117 8.64 -31.33 -14.21
C SER A 117 8.90 -31.27 -12.71
N SER A 118 10.19 -31.25 -12.32
CA SER A 118 10.65 -31.13 -10.92
C SER A 118 10.12 -29.90 -10.17
N LEU A 119 9.49 -28.96 -10.88
CA LEU A 119 8.82 -27.79 -10.31
C LEU A 119 7.50 -28.13 -9.62
N GLY A 120 6.82 -29.21 -10.02
CA GLY A 120 5.58 -29.69 -9.38
C GLY A 120 5.78 -30.27 -8.00
N ASP A 121 6.96 -30.83 -7.73
CA ASP A 121 7.33 -31.48 -6.47
C ASP A 121 7.67 -30.49 -5.36
N LEU A 122 7.80 -29.20 -5.69
CA LEU A 122 8.04 -28.17 -4.68
C LEU A 122 6.88 -28.14 -3.66
N SER A 123 7.28 -28.07 -2.40
CA SER A 123 6.34 -27.93 -1.29
C SER A 123 5.59 -26.58 -1.37
N ALA A 124 4.36 -26.55 -0.84
CA ALA A 124 3.57 -25.32 -0.82
C ALA A 124 4.27 -24.19 -0.04
N SER A 125 5.04 -24.50 1.00
CA SER A 125 5.82 -23.50 1.75
C SER A 125 6.95 -22.91 0.91
N THR A 126 7.67 -23.73 0.14
CA THR A 126 8.70 -23.26 -0.80
C THR A 126 8.08 -22.30 -1.83
N ILE A 127 6.94 -22.68 -2.42
CA ILE A 127 6.25 -21.85 -3.42
C ILE A 127 5.74 -20.55 -2.79
N ALA A 128 5.19 -20.60 -1.57
CA ALA A 128 4.75 -19.40 -0.85
C ALA A 128 5.91 -18.44 -0.57
N VAL A 129 7.08 -18.95 -0.17
CA VAL A 129 8.29 -18.14 0.03
C VAL A 129 8.78 -17.52 -1.28
N LEU A 130 8.87 -18.33 -2.35
CA LEU A 130 9.29 -17.85 -3.67
C LEU A 130 8.34 -16.78 -4.22
N PHE A 131 7.04 -17.00 -4.11
CA PHE A 131 6.03 -16.03 -4.51
C PHE A 131 6.13 -14.75 -3.69
N THR A 132 6.22 -14.86 -2.37
CA THR A 132 6.31 -13.72 -1.45
C THR A 132 7.57 -12.89 -1.72
N LEU A 133 8.73 -13.53 -1.93
CA LEU A 133 9.99 -12.86 -2.26
C LEU A 133 9.94 -12.20 -3.65
N THR A 134 9.45 -12.91 -4.66
CA THR A 134 9.32 -12.36 -6.02
C THR A 134 8.39 -11.17 -6.03
N LEU A 135 7.24 -11.30 -5.37
CA LEU A 135 6.29 -10.21 -5.21
C LEU A 135 6.93 -9.03 -4.50
N PHE A 136 7.64 -9.24 -3.39
CA PHE A 136 8.32 -8.17 -2.66
C PHE A 136 9.34 -7.43 -3.53
N VAL A 137 10.26 -8.15 -4.18
CA VAL A 137 11.34 -7.55 -4.99
C VAL A 137 10.77 -6.79 -6.19
N VAL A 138 9.87 -7.43 -6.95
CA VAL A 138 9.31 -6.81 -8.16
C VAL A 138 8.35 -5.67 -7.79
N ASP A 139 7.59 -5.79 -6.69
CA ASP A 139 6.69 -4.72 -6.25
C ASP A 139 7.49 -3.48 -5.81
N ASP A 140 8.55 -3.67 -5.03
CA ASP A 140 9.41 -2.57 -4.57
C ASP A 140 10.17 -1.92 -5.74
N ALA A 141 10.80 -2.71 -6.60
CA ALA A 141 11.55 -2.20 -7.75
C ALA A 141 10.67 -1.36 -8.69
N SER A 142 9.44 -1.81 -8.96
CA SER A 142 8.51 -1.07 -9.81
C SER A 142 7.93 0.16 -9.12
N ARG A 143 7.75 0.15 -7.78
CA ARG A 143 7.40 1.34 -7.00
C ARG A 143 8.52 2.38 -7.08
N TYR A 144 9.76 1.95 -6.88
CA TYR A 144 10.95 2.80 -7.00
C TYR A 144 11.03 3.43 -8.39
N TYR A 145 10.87 2.63 -9.44
CA TYR A 145 10.97 3.13 -10.81
C TYR A 145 9.88 4.17 -11.12
N LEU A 146 8.62 3.90 -10.77
CA LEU A 146 7.52 4.86 -10.96
C LEU A 146 7.79 6.17 -10.18
N HIS A 147 8.23 6.07 -8.93
CA HIS A 147 8.60 7.24 -8.14
C HIS A 147 9.75 8.03 -8.76
N ARG A 148 10.77 7.34 -9.28
CA ARG A 148 11.88 7.98 -10.01
C ARG A 148 11.40 8.69 -11.29
N LEU A 149 10.46 8.11 -12.03
CA LEU A 149 9.83 8.78 -13.18
C LEU A 149 9.10 10.05 -12.74
N MET A 150 8.38 10.02 -11.62
CA MET A 150 7.71 11.19 -11.06
C MET A 150 8.66 12.33 -10.69
N HIS A 151 9.90 12.01 -10.32
CA HIS A 151 10.95 13.00 -10.08
C HIS A 151 11.66 13.48 -11.35
N ARG A 152 11.60 12.72 -12.45
CA ARG A 152 12.36 13.01 -13.68
C ARG A 152 11.52 13.69 -14.76
N TRP A 153 10.23 13.36 -14.88
CA TRP A 153 9.37 13.84 -15.96
C TRP A 153 8.51 15.03 -15.50
N PRO A 154 8.54 16.19 -16.20
CA PRO A 154 7.85 17.41 -15.76
C PRO A 154 6.35 17.25 -15.50
N VAL A 155 5.66 16.48 -16.35
CA VAL A 155 4.21 16.23 -16.21
C VAL A 155 3.91 15.45 -14.93
N LEU A 156 4.68 14.38 -14.66
CA LEU A 156 4.50 13.58 -13.45
C LEU A 156 4.93 14.35 -12.18
N TRP A 157 5.98 15.16 -12.30
CA TRP A 157 6.44 16.04 -11.22
C TRP A 157 5.39 17.07 -10.83
N ALA A 158 4.60 17.60 -11.78
CA ALA A 158 3.56 18.58 -11.47
C ALA A 158 2.53 18.05 -10.45
N PHE A 159 2.26 16.75 -10.47
CA PHE A 159 1.44 16.06 -9.47
C PHE A 159 2.27 15.72 -8.22
N HIS A 160 3.42 15.09 -8.40
CA HIS A 160 4.23 14.59 -7.29
C HIS A 160 4.82 15.68 -6.40
N ARG A 161 5.02 16.91 -6.90
CA ARG A 161 5.46 18.04 -6.08
C ARG A 161 4.49 18.35 -4.94
N VAL A 162 3.21 17.97 -5.04
CA VAL A 162 2.22 18.10 -3.94
C VAL A 162 2.71 17.35 -2.71
N HIS A 163 3.28 16.15 -2.88
CA HIS A 163 3.90 15.39 -1.80
C HIS A 163 5.04 16.15 -1.13
N HIS A 164 5.88 16.82 -1.94
CA HIS A 164 7.05 17.57 -1.48
C HIS A 164 6.73 18.94 -0.88
N THR A 165 5.47 19.37 -0.81
CA THR A 165 5.11 20.65 -0.16
C THR A 165 5.05 20.58 1.37
N ALA A 166 5.33 19.42 1.97
CA ALA A 166 5.20 19.24 3.41
C ALA A 166 6.20 20.11 4.21
N GLN A 167 5.67 20.90 5.15
CA GLN A 167 6.48 21.76 6.02
C GLN A 167 6.61 21.21 7.44
N THR A 168 5.66 20.35 7.85
CA THR A 168 5.68 19.64 9.13
C THR A 168 5.40 18.17 8.88
N LEU A 169 6.16 17.29 9.52
CA LEU A 169 6.06 15.85 9.30
C LEU A 169 5.27 15.18 10.43
N THR A 170 4.14 14.59 10.07
CA THR A 170 3.41 13.60 10.88
C THR A 170 3.42 12.24 10.16
N PRO A 171 3.02 11.14 10.81
CA PRO A 171 2.84 9.86 10.11
C PRO A 171 1.89 9.93 8.91
N PHE A 172 0.94 10.87 8.91
CA PHE A 172 -0.03 11.07 7.83
C PHE A 172 0.54 11.81 6.61
N THR A 173 1.72 12.43 6.72
CA THR A 173 2.38 13.12 5.59
C THR A 173 2.59 12.20 4.40
N VAL A 174 2.78 10.89 4.64
CA VAL A 174 2.92 9.88 3.59
C VAL A 174 1.69 9.81 2.66
N LEU A 175 0.53 10.29 3.13
CA LEU A 175 -0.74 10.29 2.40
C LEU A 175 -1.00 11.62 1.67
N ARG A 176 -0.15 12.64 1.85
CA ARG A 176 -0.13 13.87 1.03
C ARG A 176 0.28 13.52 -0.39
N THR A 177 -0.70 13.22 -1.22
CA THR A 177 -0.51 12.77 -2.59
C THR A 177 -1.58 13.38 -3.47
N HIS A 178 -1.26 13.65 -4.72
CA HIS A 178 -2.27 14.03 -5.70
C HIS A 178 -3.09 12.79 -6.12
N PRO A 179 -4.41 12.88 -6.39
CA PRO A 179 -5.21 11.72 -6.82
C PRO A 179 -4.64 10.94 -8.02
N VAL A 180 -4.03 11.65 -8.97
CA VAL A 180 -3.33 11.05 -10.12
C VAL A 180 -2.22 10.10 -9.68
N GLU A 181 -1.48 10.41 -8.61
CA GLU A 181 -0.48 9.49 -8.07
C GLU A 181 -1.16 8.22 -7.54
N GLY A 182 -2.31 8.35 -6.88
CA GLY A 182 -3.12 7.21 -6.43
C GLY A 182 -3.53 6.29 -7.58
N VAL A 183 -3.98 6.86 -8.71
CA VAL A 183 -4.31 6.11 -9.93
C VAL A 183 -3.07 5.43 -10.51
N LEU A 184 -1.95 6.16 -10.67
CA LEU A 184 -0.71 5.62 -11.23
C LEU A 184 -0.17 4.44 -10.38
N PHE A 185 -0.13 4.59 -9.06
CA PHE A 185 0.29 3.51 -8.16
C PHE A 185 -0.72 2.36 -8.13
N GLY A 186 -2.02 2.63 -8.27
CA GLY A 186 -3.07 1.62 -8.41
C GLY A 186 -2.89 0.77 -9.66
N LEU A 187 -2.72 1.40 -10.82
CA LEU A 187 -2.46 0.71 -12.10
C LEU A 187 -1.15 -0.07 -12.06
N ARG A 188 -0.08 0.53 -11.52
CA ARG A 188 1.22 -0.15 -11.33
C ARG A 188 1.06 -1.39 -10.44
N SER A 189 0.33 -1.29 -9.32
CA SER A 189 0.03 -2.43 -8.45
C SER A 189 -0.80 -3.49 -9.16
N ALA A 190 -1.82 -3.10 -9.93
CA ALA A 190 -2.63 -4.04 -10.71
C ALA A 190 -1.80 -4.81 -11.73
N LEU A 191 -0.97 -4.11 -12.51
CA LEU A 191 -0.09 -4.70 -13.51
C LEU A 191 0.91 -5.67 -12.89
N VAL A 192 1.64 -5.24 -11.86
CA VAL A 192 2.69 -6.06 -11.25
C VAL A 192 2.10 -7.23 -10.48
N GLN A 193 1.18 -6.97 -9.56
CA GLN A 193 0.63 -8.03 -8.69
C GLN A 193 -0.28 -8.95 -9.48
N GLY A 194 -1.12 -8.43 -10.38
CA GLY A 194 -2.01 -9.24 -11.22
C GLY A 194 -1.24 -10.19 -12.14
N THR A 195 -0.17 -9.70 -12.77
CA THR A 195 0.69 -10.54 -13.62
C THR A 195 1.41 -11.62 -12.81
N LEU A 196 2.00 -11.27 -11.66
CA LEU A 196 2.68 -12.25 -10.81
C LEU A 196 1.70 -13.29 -10.25
N ILE A 197 0.50 -12.89 -9.82
CA ILE A 197 -0.55 -13.81 -9.39
C ILE A 197 -0.90 -14.75 -10.55
N ALA A 198 -1.17 -14.23 -11.75
CA ALA A 198 -1.52 -15.05 -12.90
C ALA A 198 -0.43 -16.09 -13.22
N ILE A 199 0.84 -15.67 -13.29
CA ILE A 199 1.97 -16.55 -13.59
C ILE A 199 2.12 -17.62 -12.50
N PHE A 200 2.16 -17.23 -11.22
CA PHE A 200 2.35 -18.20 -10.14
C PHE A 200 1.17 -19.16 -10.03
N VAL A 201 -0.06 -18.66 -10.12
CA VAL A 201 -1.26 -19.51 -10.09
C VAL A 201 -1.28 -20.41 -11.32
N PHE A 202 -0.84 -19.95 -12.48
CA PHE A 202 -0.70 -20.76 -13.70
C PHE A 202 0.40 -21.83 -13.58
N LEU A 203 1.50 -21.59 -12.87
CA LEU A 203 2.57 -22.57 -12.70
C LEU A 203 2.31 -23.57 -11.58
N PHE A 204 1.76 -23.11 -10.46
CA PHE A 204 1.73 -23.86 -9.18
C PHE A 204 0.32 -24.09 -8.62
N ALA A 205 -0.72 -23.64 -9.33
CA ALA A 205 -2.12 -23.81 -8.96
C ALA A 205 -2.44 -23.29 -7.54
N ASP A 206 -3.03 -24.13 -6.70
CA ASP A 206 -3.50 -23.84 -5.35
C ASP A 206 -2.39 -23.72 -4.30
N LYS A 207 -1.14 -24.05 -4.65
CA LYS A 207 0.02 -23.91 -3.75
C LYS A 207 0.45 -22.45 -3.52
N VAL A 208 -0.13 -21.48 -4.24
CA VAL A 208 0.24 -20.07 -4.17
C VAL A 208 -0.45 -19.41 -2.98
N SER A 209 0.32 -19.03 -1.97
CA SER A 209 -0.15 -18.25 -0.81
C SER A 209 0.87 -17.19 -0.41
N LEU A 210 0.40 -16.15 0.29
CA LEU A 210 1.26 -15.10 0.86
C LEU A 210 1.59 -15.42 2.31
N VAL A 211 2.85 -15.20 2.70
CA VAL A 211 3.22 -15.17 4.12
C VAL A 211 2.82 -13.82 4.70
N THR A 212 1.81 -13.80 5.57
CA THR A 212 1.22 -12.57 6.11
C THR A 212 1.31 -12.47 7.63
N VAL A 213 1.46 -11.24 8.14
CA VAL A 213 1.36 -10.86 9.55
C VAL A 213 0.37 -9.71 9.66
N LEU A 214 -0.68 -9.85 10.48
CA LEU A 214 -1.72 -8.83 10.69
C LEU A 214 -2.39 -8.34 9.37
N GLY A 215 -2.51 -9.23 8.38
CA GLY A 215 -3.09 -8.91 7.07
C GLY A 215 -2.16 -8.15 6.11
N ALA A 216 -0.91 -7.90 6.48
CA ALA A 216 0.14 -7.41 5.59
C ALA A 216 1.07 -8.55 5.17
N ASN A 217 1.73 -8.42 4.02
CA ASN A 217 2.88 -9.25 3.68
C ASN A 217 3.94 -9.11 4.79
N VAL A 218 4.57 -10.21 5.20
CA VAL A 218 5.58 -10.23 6.28
C VAL A 218 6.68 -9.18 6.09
N PHE A 219 7.19 -8.98 4.87
CA PHE A 219 8.20 -7.97 4.57
C PHE A 219 7.67 -6.54 4.72
N THR A 220 6.41 -6.31 4.31
CA THR A 220 5.75 -5.01 4.51
C THR A 220 5.53 -4.71 5.99
N ALA A 221 5.15 -5.72 6.77
CA ALA A 221 4.97 -5.56 8.21
C ALA A 221 6.29 -5.19 8.90
N ILE A 222 7.39 -5.88 8.56
CA ILE A 222 8.73 -5.60 9.10
C ILE A 222 9.18 -4.19 8.69
N PHE A 223 8.96 -3.76 7.45
CA PHE A 223 9.39 -2.46 6.96
C PHE A 223 8.64 -1.27 7.59
N ASN A 224 7.41 -1.48 8.04
CA ASN A 224 6.58 -0.41 8.61
C ASN A 224 6.74 -0.25 10.14
N VAL A 225 7.51 -1.11 10.80
CA VAL A 225 7.86 -1.03 12.23
C VAL A 225 9.22 -0.36 12.37
#